data_AF-A0A0J0V3A9-F1
#
_entry.id   AF-A0A0J0V3A9-F1
#
_cell.length_a   1.000
_cell.length_b   1.000
_cell.length_c   1.000
_cell.angle_alpha   90.00
_cell.angle_beta   90.00
_cell.angle_gamma   90.00
#
_symmetry.space_group_name_H-M   'P 1'
#
loop_
_entity.id
_entity.type
_entity.pdbx_description
1 polymer ?
#
loop_
_entity_poly.entity_id
_entity_poly.type
_entity_poly.pdbx_seq_one_letter_code
_entity_poly.pdbx_strand_id
1 'polypeptide(L)'
;MIVHELTDIEHLFTEQLQEGYYVIRETYQNVLVEPEDGDIVRQVDAGTEEVVTIIFDPGDEYSLICLDTYTFADGIPSLAELKETIAAEYDVFVNDRWAAASL
;
A
#
# COMPACT_ATOMS: atom_id res chain seq x y z
N MET A 1 3.38 19.81 14.09
CA MET A 1 3.85 18.41 13.94
C MET A 1 2.76 17.66 13.22
N ILE A 2 3.08 16.87 12.20
CA ILE A 2 2.07 16.01 11.55
C ILE A 2 2.18 14.62 12.20
N VAL A 3 1.06 14.09 12.64
CA VAL A 3 0.93 12.72 13.15
C VAL A 3 0.22 11.91 12.09
N HIS A 4 0.82 10.79 11.68
CA HIS A 4 0.23 9.82 10.78
C HIS A 4 -0.34 8.70 11.63
N GLU A 5 -1.66 8.58 11.67
CA GLU A 5 -2.35 7.53 12.42
C GLU A 5 -2.79 6.43 11.45
N LEU A 6 -2.25 5.22 11.65
CA LEU A 6 -2.67 4.05 10.87
C LEU A 6 -4.10 3.67 11.25
N THR A 7 -5.02 3.80 10.30
CA THR A 7 -6.45 3.54 10.52
C THR A 7 -6.89 2.20 9.96
N ASP A 8 -6.25 1.70 8.91
CA ASP A 8 -6.62 0.44 8.26
C ASP A 8 -5.45 -0.25 7.56
N ILE A 9 -5.51 -1.58 7.48
CA ILE A 9 -4.54 -2.42 6.76
C ILE A 9 -5.29 -3.48 5.95
N GLU A 10 -5.06 -3.53 4.65
CA GLU A 10 -5.66 -4.50 3.73
C GLU A 10 -4.59 -5.28 2.95
N HIS A 11 -4.81 -6.58 2.77
CA HIS A 11 -4.02 -7.40 1.85
C HIS A 11 -4.72 -7.44 0.48
N LEU A 12 -4.03 -6.99 -0.57
CA LEU A 12 -4.61 -6.87 -1.90
C LEU A 12 -4.28 -8.08 -2.79
N PHE A 13 -5.28 -8.54 -3.53
CA PHE A 13 -5.17 -9.58 -4.57
C PHE A 13 -4.36 -10.81 -4.17
N THR A 14 -4.46 -11.27 -2.92
CA THR A 14 -3.63 -12.38 -2.42
C THR A 14 -3.76 -13.64 -3.28
N GLU A 15 -4.94 -13.91 -3.86
CA GLU A 15 -5.19 -15.01 -4.79
C GLU A 15 -4.67 -14.73 -6.23
N GLN A 16 -4.50 -13.44 -6.55
CA GLN A 16 -3.92 -12.82 -7.74
C GLN A 16 -2.41 -13.03 -7.94
N LEU A 17 -1.69 -13.24 -6.85
CA LEU A 17 -0.24 -13.09 -6.77
C LEU A 17 0.48 -14.43 -6.80
N GLN A 18 1.70 -14.42 -7.34
CA GLN A 18 2.62 -15.54 -7.25
C GLN A 18 2.98 -15.81 -5.79
N GLU A 19 3.30 -17.06 -5.48
CA GLU A 19 3.73 -17.46 -4.14
C GLU A 19 4.93 -16.64 -3.66
N GLY A 20 4.89 -16.20 -2.40
CA GLY A 20 5.90 -15.35 -1.80
C GLY A 20 5.69 -13.85 -2.03
N TYR A 21 4.78 -13.42 -2.91
CA TYR A 21 4.49 -12.00 -3.11
C TYR A 21 3.29 -11.54 -2.29
N TYR A 22 3.42 -10.36 -1.69
CA TYR A 22 2.39 -9.71 -0.91
C TYR A 22 2.26 -8.25 -1.33
N VAL A 23 1.03 -7.78 -1.46
CA VAL A 23 0.72 -6.37 -1.64
C VAL A 23 -0.13 -5.93 -0.47
N ILE A 24 0.39 -4.99 0.31
CA ILE A 24 -0.27 -4.47 1.53
C ILE A 24 -0.63 -3.02 1.28
N ARG A 25 -1.86 -2.66 1.60
CA ARG A 25 -2.36 -1.29 1.58
C ARG A 25 -2.59 -0.84 3.01
N GLU A 26 -1.99 0.27 3.36
CA GLU A 26 -2.15 0.94 4.66
C GLU A 26 -2.80 2.30 4.44
N THR A 27 -3.83 2.59 5.23
CA THR A 27 -4.50 3.89 5.21
C THR A 27 -4.12 4.68 6.44
N TYR A 28 -3.62 5.90 6.25
CA TYR A 28 -3.24 6.81 7.32
C TYR A 28 -4.16 8.02 7.34
N GLN A 29 -4.64 8.37 8.52
CA GLN A 29 -5.23 9.68 8.76
C GLN A 29 -4.14 10.63 9.25
N ASN A 30 -3.96 11.74 8.56
CA ASN A 30 -2.96 12.73 8.89
C ASN A 30 -3.59 13.82 9.75
N VAL A 31 -2.97 14.11 10.88
CA VAL A 31 -3.42 15.17 11.80
C VAL A 31 -2.30 16.17 12.00
N LEU A 32 -2.57 17.43 11.65
CA LEU A 32 -1.69 18.53 11.98
C LEU A 32 -1.95 18.95 13.44
N VAL A 33 -0.94 18.75 14.27
CA VAL A 33 -0.92 19.19 15.66
C VAL A 33 -0.18 20.53 15.75
N GLU A 34 -0.89 21.55 16.20
CA GLU A 34 -0.38 22.91 16.43
C GLU A 34 -0.50 23.28 17.91
N PRO A 35 0.49 24.00 18.47
CA PRO A 35 0.34 24.56 19.81
C PRO A 35 -0.74 25.65 19.81
N GLU A 36 -1.60 25.63 20.82
CA GLU A 36 -2.54 26.70 21.17
C GLU A 36 -2.04 27.41 22.45
N ASP A 37 -2.69 28.50 22.86
CA ASP A 37 -2.30 29.26 24.05
C ASP A 37 -2.23 28.34 25.31
N GLY A 38 -1.08 28.40 25.99
CA GLY A 38 -0.80 27.59 27.18
C GLY A 38 -0.32 26.17 26.86
N ASP A 39 -0.79 25.19 27.62
CA ASP A 39 -0.46 23.76 27.47
C ASP A 39 -1.49 23.01 26.58
N ILE A 40 -2.24 23.74 25.76
CA ILE A 40 -3.30 23.18 24.90
C ILE A 40 -2.73 22.93 23.50
N VAL A 41 -3.09 21.80 22.91
CA VAL A 41 -2.77 21.49 21.51
C VAL A 41 -4.04 21.39 20.68
N ARG A 42 -4.03 22.04 19.52
CA ARG A 42 -5.10 21.95 18.53
C ARG A 42 -4.74 20.91 17.48
N GLN A 43 -5.70 20.04 17.18
CA GLN A 43 -5.59 19.05 16.11
C GLN A 43 -6.46 19.51 14.94
N VAL A 44 -5.86 19.54 13.74
CA VAL A 44 -6.53 19.89 12.50
C VAL A 44 -6.38 18.72 11.55
N ASP A 45 -7.49 18.30 10.94
CA ASP A 45 -7.47 17.29 9.88
C ASP A 45 -6.55 17.75 8.74
N ALA A 46 -5.56 16.93 8.41
CA ALA A 46 -4.56 17.18 7.38
C ALA A 46 -4.70 16.20 6.21
N GLY A 47 -5.84 15.52 6.11
CA GLY A 47 -6.19 14.63 5.01
C GLY A 47 -5.84 13.16 5.28
N THR A 48 -6.07 12.34 4.26
CA THR A 48 -5.80 10.90 4.27
C THR A 48 -4.64 10.61 3.32
N GLU A 49 -3.78 9.69 3.70
CA GLU A 49 -2.70 9.16 2.87
C GLU A 49 -2.86 7.65 2.74
N GLU A 50 -2.61 7.12 1.55
CA GLU A 50 -2.54 5.68 1.33
C GLU A 50 -1.14 5.27 0.94
N VAL A 51 -0.65 4.20 1.58
CA VAL A 51 0.65 3.62 1.32
C VAL A 51 0.44 2.19 0.84
N VAL A 52 0.91 1.90 -0.36
CA VAL A 52 0.89 0.55 -0.93
C VAL A 52 2.31 0.01 -0.97
N THR A 53 2.54 -1.09 -0.27
CA THR A 53 3.86 -1.73 -0.16
C THR A 53 3.84 -3.10 -0.84
N ILE A 54 4.82 -3.35 -1.70
CA ILE A 54 5.06 -4.67 -2.31
C ILE A 54 6.16 -5.36 -1.54
N ILE A 55 5.89 -6.57 -1.06
CA ILE A 55 6.82 -7.40 -0.30
C ILE A 55 7.02 -8.72 -1.02
N PHE A 56 8.26 -9.18 -1.08
CA PHE A 56 8.63 -10.52 -1.52
C PHE A 56 9.25 -11.30 -0.35
N ASP A 57 8.70 -12.48 -0.09
CA ASP A 57 9.19 -13.49 0.83
C ASP A 57 9.85 -14.63 0.02
N PRO A 58 11.20 -14.74 0.05
CA PRO A 58 11.93 -15.83 -0.60
C PRO A 58 11.78 -17.19 0.13
N GLY A 59 11.07 -17.25 1.26
CA GLY A 59 10.87 -18.46 2.06
C GLY A 59 12.01 -18.77 3.03
N ASP A 60 12.87 -17.78 3.32
CA ASP A 60 13.86 -17.89 4.39
C ASP A 60 13.38 -17.18 5.67
N GLU A 61 13.85 -17.64 6.83
CA GLU A 61 13.25 -17.27 8.12
C GLU A 61 13.43 -15.79 8.52
N TYR A 62 14.21 -14.99 7.76
CA TYR A 62 14.58 -13.62 8.15
C TYR A 62 14.51 -12.57 7.03
N SER A 63 14.07 -12.91 5.81
CA SER A 63 14.21 -11.98 4.68
C SER A 63 12.89 -11.63 4.02
N LEU A 64 12.05 -10.85 4.69
CA LEU A 64 11.03 -10.10 3.97
C LEU A 64 11.71 -8.95 3.21
N ILE A 65 11.57 -8.95 1.88
CA ILE A 65 12.17 -7.95 1.01
C ILE A 65 11.08 -6.97 0.59
N CYS A 66 11.18 -5.72 1.05
CA CYS A 66 10.39 -4.64 0.46
C CYS A 66 10.90 -4.37 -0.95
N LEU A 67 10.06 -4.60 -1.96
CA LEU A 67 10.39 -4.33 -3.35
C LEU A 67 10.13 -2.86 -3.69
N ASP A 68 8.94 -2.36 -3.33
CA ASP A 68 8.56 -0.98 -3.57
C ASP A 68 7.53 -0.46 -2.58
N THR A 69 7.39 0.86 -2.52
CA THR A 69 6.40 1.56 -1.72
C THR A 69 5.88 2.79 -2.47
N TYR A 70 4.57 2.84 -2.68
CA TYR A 70 3.89 3.94 -3.35
C TYR A 70 3.01 4.69 -2.36
N THR A 71 3.17 6.02 -2.32
CA THR A 71 2.37 6.91 -1.46
C THR A 71 1.41 7.74 -2.31
N PHE A 72 0.14 7.75 -1.93
CA PHE A 72 -0.92 8.48 -2.62
C PHE A 72 -1.56 9.49 -1.65
N ALA A 73 -1.29 10.78 -1.90
CA ALA A 73 -1.77 11.89 -1.07
C ALA A 73 -3.02 12.59 -1.64
N ASP A 74 -3.27 12.47 -2.95
CA ASP A 74 -4.36 13.19 -3.66
C ASP A 74 -5.56 12.30 -4.03
N GLY A 75 -5.64 11.11 -3.45
CA GLY A 75 -6.76 10.20 -3.65
C GLY A 75 -6.36 8.73 -3.63
N ILE A 76 -7.38 7.89 -3.52
CA ILE A 76 -7.24 6.44 -3.50
C ILE A 76 -7.06 5.95 -4.94
N PRO A 77 -5.90 5.35 -5.31
CA PRO A 77 -5.76 4.77 -6.63
C PRO A 77 -6.76 3.63 -6.78
N SER A 78 -7.36 3.51 -7.96
CA SER A 78 -8.25 2.39 -8.21
C SER A 78 -7.48 1.08 -8.21
N LEU A 79 -8.20 0.02 -7.89
CA LEU A 79 -7.70 -1.34 -7.88
C LEU A 79 -7.06 -1.74 -9.23
N ALA A 80 -7.60 -1.24 -10.34
CA ALA A 80 -7.07 -1.50 -11.68
C ALA A 80 -5.77 -0.73 -11.96
N GLU A 81 -5.70 0.53 -11.56
CA GLU A 81 -4.49 1.36 -11.70
C GLU A 81 -3.33 0.76 -10.91
N LEU A 82 -3.57 0.35 -9.65
CA LEU A 82 -2.54 -0.31 -8.83
C LEU A 82 -1.99 -1.56 -9.51
N LYS A 83 -2.87 -2.41 -10.06
CA LYS A 83 -2.41 -3.61 -10.78
C LYS A 83 -1.55 -3.27 -11.99
N GLU A 84 -1.98 -2.28 -12.79
CA GLU A 84 -1.24 -1.87 -13.98
C GLU A 84 0.13 -1.31 -13.62
N THR A 85 0.22 -0.45 -12.61
CA THR A 85 1.49 0.09 -12.10
C THR A 85 2.41 -1.02 -11.61
N ILE A 86 1.92 -1.92 -10.76
CA ILE A 86 2.72 -3.03 -10.24
C ILE A 86 3.18 -3.94 -11.37
N ALA A 87 2.29 -4.31 -12.30
CA ALA A 87 2.61 -5.21 -13.42
C ALA A 87 3.58 -4.60 -14.44
N ALA A 88 3.69 -3.27 -14.51
CA ALA A 88 4.64 -2.60 -15.38
C ALA A 88 6.09 -2.78 -14.90
N GLU A 89 6.30 -2.93 -13.59
CA GLU A 89 7.63 -2.99 -12.97
C GLU A 89 7.96 -4.39 -12.43
N TYR A 90 6.97 -5.13 -11.96
CA TYR A 90 7.13 -6.42 -11.30
C TYR A 90 6.21 -7.49 -11.90
N ASP A 91 6.77 -8.62 -12.34
CA ASP A 91 6.01 -9.78 -12.83
C ASP A 91 5.55 -10.68 -11.67
N VAL A 92 4.68 -10.13 -10.81
CA VAL A 92 4.24 -10.75 -9.54
C VAL A 92 2.85 -11.36 -9.60
N PHE A 93 2.11 -11.09 -10.67
CA PHE A 93 0.79 -11.66 -10.87
C PHE A 93 0.89 -13.06 -11.46
N VAL A 94 -0.06 -13.93 -11.09
CA VAL A 94 -0.23 -15.22 -11.75
C VAL A 94 -0.77 -14.94 -13.15
N ASN A 95 0.12 -14.92 -14.15
CA ASN A 95 -0.21 -14.59 -15.53
C ASN A 95 -1.43 -15.40 -16.04
N ASP A 96 -2.53 -14.73 -16.39
CA ASP A 96 -3.65 -15.26 -17.19
C ASP A 96 -3.25 -15.54 -18.66
N ARG A 97 -1.96 -15.41 -19.00
CA ARG A 97 -1.44 -15.60 -20.37
C ARG A 97 -1.64 -17.03 -20.91
N TRP A 98 -2.11 -17.96 -20.08
CA TRP A 98 -2.46 -19.34 -20.45
C TRP A 98 -3.96 -19.61 -20.50
N ALA A 99 -4.83 -18.67 -20.13
CA ALA A 99 -6.29 -18.83 -20.26
C ALA A 99 -6.81 -18.53 -21.68
N ALA A 100 -6.06 -17.76 -22.48
CA ALA A 100 -6.46 -17.38 -23.85
C ALA A 100 -5.79 -18.22 -24.97
N ALA A 101 -4.97 -19.22 -24.65
CA ALA A 101 -4.33 -20.10 -25.63
C ALA A 101 -4.99 -21.48 -25.76
N SER A 102 -6.18 -21.67 -25.18
CA SER A 102 -6.96 -22.90 -25.34
C SER A 102 -8.45 -22.59 -25.30
N LEU A 103 -8.98 -22.13 -26.44
CA LEU A 103 -10.20 -22.63 -27.10
C LEU A 103 -10.47 -21.84 -28.38
#